data_AF-A0A3N5MQZ1-F1
#
_entry.id   AF-A0A3N5MQZ1-F1
#
_cell.length_a   1.000
_cell.length_b   1.000
_cell.length_c   1.000
_cell.angle_alpha   90.00
_cell.angle_beta   90.00
_cell.angle_gamma   90.00
#
_symmetry.space_group_name_H-M   'P 1'
#
loop_
_entity.id
_entity.type
_entity.pdbx_description
1 polymer ?
#
loop_
_entity_poly.entity_id
_entity_poly.type
_entity_poly.pdbx_seq_one_letter_code
_entity_poly.pdbx_strand_id
1 'polypeptide(L)' 'ERLNKGETVDPSAYYFRSTPYFETASEKYAWLNGICAVATGARLSSGPTYHVFQVM' A
#
# COMPACT_ATOMS: atom_id res chain seq x y z
N GLU A 1 -20.73 -1.35 0.87
CA GLU A 1 -21.20 -1.80 2.19
C GLU A 1 -20.33 -2.86 2.86
N ARG A 2 -20.09 -4.02 2.22
CA ARG A 2 -19.33 -5.15 2.81
C ARG A 2 -17.94 -4.77 3.34
N LEU A 3 -17.20 -3.96 2.57
CA LEU A 3 -15.89 -3.42 2.99
C LEU A 3 -15.96 -2.53 4.25
N ASN A 4 -17.04 -1.78 4.44
CA ASN A 4 -17.23 -0.93 5.63
C ASN A 4 -17.81 -1.72 6.82
N LYS A 5 -18.37 -2.90 6.56
CA LYS A 5 -18.85 -3.85 7.56
C LYS A 5 -17.73 -4.77 8.08
N GLY A 6 -16.49 -4.61 7.59
CA GLY A 6 -15.33 -5.40 8.02
C GLY A 6 -15.32 -6.84 7.50
N GLU A 7 -16.19 -7.17 6.55
CA GLU A 7 -16.19 -8.49 5.91
C GLU A 7 -14.93 -8.66 5.06
N THR A 8 -14.38 -9.88 5.04
CA THR A 8 -13.32 -10.24 4.09
C THR A 8 -13.90 -10.20 2.67
N VAL A 9 -13.39 -9.27 1.87
CA VAL A 9 -13.72 -9.15 0.45
C VAL A 9 -12.44 -9.37 -0.35
N ASP A 10 -12.54 -10.19 -1.40
CA ASP A 10 -11.44 -10.42 -2.33
C ASP A 10 -10.87 -9.08 -2.84
N PRO A 11 -9.57 -8.80 -2.66
CA PRO A 11 -8.92 -7.57 -3.15
C PRO A 11 -9.04 -7.33 -4.66
N SER A 12 -9.30 -8.35 -5.47
CA SER A 12 -9.56 -8.20 -6.90
C SER A 12 -10.94 -7.61 -7.21
N ALA A 13 -11.88 -7.65 -6.27
CA ALA A 13 -13.24 -7.17 -6.44
C ALA A 13 -13.39 -5.64 -6.25
N TYR A 14 -12.32 -4.92 -5.92
CA TYR A 14 -12.35 -3.47 -5.73
C TYR A 14 -11.02 -2.80 -6.09
N TYR A 15 -11.10 -1.54 -6.51
CA TYR A 15 -9.92 -0.74 -6.78
C TYR A 15 -9.39 -0.13 -5.48
N PHE A 16 -8.25 -0.63 -5.01
CA PHE A 16 -7.51 -0.03 -3.90
C PHE A 16 -6.03 0.01 -4.25
N ARG A 17 -5.57 1.19 -4.68
CA ARG A 17 -4.19 1.46 -5.11
C ARG A 17 -3.70 2.74 -4.45
N SER A 18 -2.39 2.85 -4.25
CA SER A 18 -1.75 4.02 -3.64
C SER A 18 -0.38 4.30 -4.28
N THR A 19 0.10 5.54 -4.14
CA THR A 19 1.44 5.99 -4.53
C THR A 19 2.17 6.44 -3.26
N PRO A 20 2.90 5.53 -2.58
CA PRO A 20 3.61 5.87 -1.36
C PRO A 20 4.77 6.84 -1.62
N TYR A 21 4.95 7.78 -0.69
CA TYR A 21 6.12 8.65 -0.63
C TYR A 21 6.88 8.35 0.65
N PHE A 22 8.21 8.41 0.58
CA PHE A 22 9.11 8.13 1.69
C PHE A 22 10.03 9.32 1.93
N GLU A 23 10.32 9.56 3.20
CA GLU A 23 11.32 10.52 3.64
C GLU A 23 12.07 9.91 4.83
N THR A 24 13.38 9.82 4.72
CA THR A 24 14.23 9.30 5.79
C THR A 24 15.63 9.88 5.75
N ALA A 25 16.23 10.07 6.93
CA ALA A 25 17.63 10.44 7.09
C ALA A 25 18.57 9.21 7.21
N SER A 26 18.02 7.99 7.23
CA SER A 26 18.84 6.77 7.36
C SER A 26 19.61 6.48 6.06
N GLU A 27 20.93 6.43 6.14
CA GLU A 27 21.79 6.09 4.99
C GLU A 27 21.42 4.75 4.35
N LYS A 28 21.10 3.73 5.17
CA LYS A 28 20.69 2.40 4.71
C LYS A 28 19.47 2.44 3.77
N TYR A 29 18.56 3.37 4.00
CA TYR A 29 17.30 3.47 3.27
C TYR A 29 17.19 4.74 2.42
N ALA A 30 18.29 5.46 2.22
CA ALA A 30 18.32 6.73 1.49
C ALA A 30 17.75 6.62 0.06
N TRP A 31 17.86 5.44 -0.56
CA TRP A 31 17.29 5.16 -1.87
C TRP A 31 15.76 5.38 -1.93
N LEU A 32 15.03 5.14 -0.83
CA LEU A 32 13.58 5.33 -0.77
C LEU A 32 13.13 6.77 -1.03
N ASN A 33 13.98 7.75 -0.71
CA ASN A 33 13.69 9.17 -0.92
C ASN A 33 13.64 9.54 -2.42
N GLY A 34 14.23 8.72 -3.30
CA GLY A 34 14.41 9.03 -4.72
C GLY A 34 13.61 8.16 -5.68
N ILE A 35 12.80 7.21 -5.19
CA ILE A 35 12.04 6.30 -6.06
C ILE A 35 10.61 6.79 -6.32
N CYS A 36 10.05 6.33 -7.45
CA CYS A 36 8.61 6.26 -7.62
C CYS A 36 8.11 4.90 -7.15
N ALA A 37 7.05 4.87 -6.34
CA ALA A 37 6.47 3.66 -5.80
C ALA A 37 4.96 3.58 -6.02
N VAL A 38 4.47 2.36 -6.21
CA VAL A 38 3.04 2.03 -6.29
C VAL A 38 2.70 0.90 -5.34
N ALA A 39 1.46 0.84 -4.89
CA ALA A 39 1.01 -0.22 -3.99
C ALA A 39 -0.37 -0.77 -4.35
N THR A 40 -0.55 -2.05 -4.06
CA THR A 40 -1.88 -2.68 -4.01
C THR A 40 -2.32 -2.80 -2.57
N GLY A 41 -3.57 -2.43 -2.28
CA GLY A 41 -4.13 -2.48 -0.93
C GLY A 41 -5.18 -3.58 -0.78
N ALA A 42 -5.24 -4.17 0.40
CA ALA A 42 -6.36 -4.99 0.85
C ALA A 42 -6.94 -4.44 2.14
N ARG A 43 -8.26 -4.48 2.29
CA ARG A 43 -8.94 -4.15 3.54
C ARG A 43 -9.25 -5.42 4.30
N LEU A 44 -8.65 -5.56 5.47
CA LEU A 44 -8.94 -6.61 6.44
C LEU A 44 -9.65 -6.01 7.65
N SER A 45 -10.31 -6.83 8.44
CA SER A 45 -10.91 -6.42 9.71
C SER A 45 -9.88 -5.86 10.70
N SER A 46 -8.62 -6.31 10.61
CA SER A 46 -7.49 -5.81 11.41
C SER A 46 -6.89 -4.50 10.93
N GLY A 47 -7.33 -3.99 9.77
CA GLY A 47 -6.78 -2.79 9.13
C GLY A 47 -6.33 -3.01 7.69
N PRO A 48 -5.95 -1.94 6.97
CA PRO A 48 -5.50 -2.05 5.60
C PRO A 48 -4.08 -2.62 5.53
N THR A 49 -3.84 -3.53 4.58
CA THR A 49 -2.50 -4.00 4.23
C THR A 49 -2.10 -3.46 2.86
N TYR A 50 -0.80 -3.25 2.64
CA TYR A 50 -0.26 -2.74 1.39
C TYR A 50 0.93 -3.58 0.94
N HIS A 51 0.91 -4.02 -0.32
CA HIS A 51 2.07 -4.55 -1.00
C HIS A 51 2.65 -3.43 -1.86
N VAL A 52 3.85 -2.97 -1.52
CA VAL A 52 4.52 -1.81 -2.14
C VAL A 52 5.60 -2.27 -3.09
N PHE A 53 5.68 -1.62 -4.26
CA PHE A 53 6.63 -1.92 -5.33
C PHE A 53 7.30 -0.63 -5.80
N GLN A 54 8.60 -0.72 -6.11
CA GLN A 54 9.32 0.32 -6.83
C GLN A 54 9.02 0.23 -8.34
N VAL A 55 8.87 1.38 -9.00
CA VAL A 55 8.80 1.48 -10.46
C VAL A 55 10.22 1.53 -11.04
N MET A 56 10.50 0.71 -12.06
CA MET A 56 11.77 0.66 -12.78
C MET A 56 11.64 1.10 -14.23
#